data_AF-A0A7C3TR71-F1
#
_entry.id   AF-A0A7C3TR71-F1
#
_cell.length_a   1.000
_cell.length_b   1.000
_cell.length_c   1.000
_cell.angle_alpha   90.00
_cell.angle_beta   90.00
_cell.angle_gamma   90.00
#
_symmetry.space_group_name_H-M   'P 1'
#
loop_
_entity.id
_entity.type
_entity.pdbx_description
1 polymer ?
#
loop_
_entity_poly.entity_id
_entity_poly.type
_entity_poly.pdbx_seq_one_letter_code
_entity_poly.pdbx_strand_id
1 'polypeptide(L)'
;MKRKAFQITVTVLMLLSFVLVSQGFSATRRPNRPDANPGNPVTPTDFPAKFLPGIEKPGVIPEKKYFIAFSNGDMNDLWRLTFVKDVENFANRYMEEFGIKFMWTNAGHNSAKQLADIESLLALKPDLLLMSANEREPLNVVKEMCDEQGVPLIILDRGIVYQPTDDPNDMYIQSQSLDFFLNGIAMGVAVVRFLTEKYGEPKGNVVELAGILGSEPGIQRSQGVKFVL
;
A
#
# COMPACT_ATOMS: atom_id res chain seq x y z
N MET A 1 -7.07 -18.76 57.55
CA MET A 1 -5.78 -18.69 56.81
C MET A 1 -5.86 -19.23 55.38
N LYS A 2 -6.64 -20.27 55.06
CA LYS A 2 -6.67 -20.90 53.71
C LYS A 2 -7.22 -20.02 52.56
N ARG A 3 -8.14 -19.08 52.81
CA ARG A 3 -8.72 -18.20 51.76
C ARG A 3 -7.78 -17.09 51.26
N LYS A 4 -6.95 -16.50 52.14
CA LYS A 4 -5.97 -15.48 51.74
C LYS A 4 -4.84 -16.07 50.90
N ALA A 5 -4.39 -17.28 51.23
CA ALA A 5 -3.39 -17.99 50.44
C ALA A 5 -3.90 -18.27 49.01
N PHE A 6 -5.15 -18.71 48.86
CA PHE A 6 -5.75 -18.99 47.55
C PHE A 6 -5.91 -17.74 46.67
N GLN A 7 -6.34 -16.60 47.24
CA GLN A 7 -6.43 -15.34 46.49
C GLN A 7 -5.06 -14.82 46.05
N ILE A 8 -4.04 -14.92 46.90
CA ILE A 8 -2.67 -14.50 46.56
C ILE A 8 -2.12 -15.38 45.43
N THR A 9 -2.35 -16.70 45.46
CA THR A 9 -1.88 -17.60 44.40
C THR A 9 -2.55 -17.30 43.05
N VAL A 10 -3.85 -17.01 43.02
CA VAL A 10 -4.56 -16.68 41.76
C VAL A 10 -4.12 -15.33 41.20
N THR A 11 -3.91 -14.32 42.06
CA THR A 11 -3.43 -13.00 41.62
C THR A 11 -1.99 -13.05 41.10
N VAL A 12 -1.11 -13.83 41.75
CA VAL A 12 0.27 -14.04 41.27
C VAL A 12 0.30 -14.82 39.95
N LEU A 13 -0.56 -15.82 39.77
CA LEU A 13 -0.68 -16.53 38.49
C LEU A 13 -1.22 -15.65 37.36
N MET A 14 -2.20 -14.77 37.63
CA MET A 14 -2.70 -13.82 36.63
C MET A 14 -1.66 -12.75 36.25
N LEU A 15 -0.88 -12.26 37.21
CA LEU A 15 0.22 -11.33 36.96
C LEU A 15 1.37 -12.00 36.21
N LEU A 16 1.71 -13.26 36.52
CA LEU A 16 2.69 -14.02 35.74
C LEU A 16 2.20 -14.32 34.32
N SER A 17 0.90 -14.58 34.11
CA SER A 17 0.36 -14.73 32.75
C SER A 17 0.34 -13.40 31.97
N PHE A 18 0.18 -12.25 32.65
CA PHE A 18 0.28 -10.95 31.98
C PHE A 18 1.73 -10.57 31.64
N VAL A 19 2.68 -10.90 32.52
CA VAL A 19 4.12 -10.62 32.29
C VAL A 19 4.74 -11.58 31.26
N LEU A 20 4.23 -12.81 31.13
CA LEU A 20 4.63 -13.74 30.06
C LEU A 20 4.07 -13.34 28.68
N VAL A 21 2.98 -12.57 28.62
CA VAL A 21 2.46 -12.02 27.37
C VAL A 21 3.20 -10.74 26.97
N SER A 22 3.73 -9.97 27.91
CA SER A 22 4.44 -8.71 27.61
C SER A 22 5.93 -8.87 27.25
N GLN A 23 6.52 -10.07 27.36
CA GLN A 23 7.93 -10.32 27.00
C GLN A 23 8.12 -11.18 25.75
N GLY A 24 7.05 -11.52 25.02
CA GLY A 24 7.10 -12.31 23.79
C GLY A 24 6.84 -11.54 22.49
N PHE A 25 6.45 -10.27 22.56
CA PHE A 25 5.98 -9.52 21.38
C PHE A 25 7.09 -8.91 20.50
N SER A 26 8.37 -9.09 20.86
CA SER A 26 9.48 -8.34 20.24
C SER A 26 10.39 -9.16 19.29
N ALA A 27 10.10 -10.44 18.97
CA ALA A 27 11.07 -11.25 18.21
C ALA A 27 10.49 -12.38 17.34
N THR A 28 9.21 -12.39 17.02
CA THR A 28 8.64 -13.40 16.10
C THR A 28 7.79 -12.72 15.03
N ARG A 29 8.29 -12.63 13.78
CA ARG A 29 7.40 -12.61 12.60
C ARG A 29 8.07 -12.75 11.24
N ARG A 30 9.30 -12.26 11.04
CA ARG A 30 9.97 -12.36 9.73
C ARG A 30 10.92 -13.55 9.66
N PRO A 31 10.88 -14.36 8.59
CA PRO A 31 11.88 -15.39 8.36
C PRO A 31 13.28 -14.76 8.35
N ASN A 32 14.26 -15.39 8.98
CA ASN A 32 15.65 -14.97 8.78
C ASN A 32 16.02 -15.22 7.31
N ARG A 33 16.07 -14.14 6.51
CA ARG A 33 16.41 -14.21 5.10
C ARG A 33 17.95 -14.30 4.95
N PRO A 34 18.47 -15.07 3.99
CA PRO A 34 19.89 -15.00 3.64
C PRO A 34 20.28 -13.59 3.20
N ASP A 35 21.57 -13.30 3.27
CA ASP A 35 22.13 -12.06 2.73
C ASP A 35 21.84 -11.95 1.23
N ALA A 36 21.58 -10.73 0.77
CA ALA A 36 21.42 -10.46 -0.65
C ALA A 36 22.71 -10.79 -1.41
N ASN A 37 22.59 -11.10 -2.70
CA ASN A 37 23.78 -11.20 -3.53
C ASN A 37 24.50 -9.84 -3.58
N PRO A 38 25.84 -9.79 -3.59
CA PRO A 38 26.56 -8.56 -3.84
C PRO A 38 26.27 -8.10 -5.28
N GLY A 39 26.12 -6.79 -5.49
CA GLY A 39 25.76 -6.24 -6.79
C GLY A 39 25.89 -4.73 -6.83
N ASN A 40 25.63 -4.16 -8.00
CA ASN A 40 25.56 -2.71 -8.16
C ASN A 40 24.14 -2.22 -7.89
N PRO A 41 23.97 -0.98 -7.38
CA PRO A 41 22.65 -0.44 -7.17
C PRO A 41 21.80 -0.37 -8.46
N VAL A 42 20.54 -0.78 -8.35
CA VAL A 42 19.57 -0.71 -9.46
C VAL A 42 19.22 0.74 -9.81
N THR A 43 19.22 1.63 -8.81
CA THR A 43 19.10 3.08 -8.99
C THR A 43 20.48 3.67 -9.28
N PRO A 44 20.65 4.46 -10.36
CA PRO A 44 21.93 5.12 -10.66
C PRO A 44 22.40 5.99 -9.50
N THR A 45 23.70 5.93 -9.20
CA THR A 45 24.31 6.70 -8.11
C THR A 45 24.43 8.19 -8.43
N ASP A 46 24.30 8.57 -9.70
CA ASP A 46 24.27 9.94 -10.21
C ASP A 46 22.84 10.50 -10.34
N PHE A 47 21.83 9.78 -9.84
CA PHE A 47 20.45 10.26 -9.89
C PHE A 47 20.32 11.62 -9.18
N PRO A 48 19.66 12.64 -9.76
CA PRO A 48 19.70 13.99 -9.21
C PRO A 48 19.04 14.05 -7.82
N ALA A 49 19.84 14.34 -6.79
CA ALA A 49 19.40 14.37 -5.39
C ALA A 49 18.22 15.33 -5.10
N LYS A 50 18.02 16.35 -5.94
CA LYS A 50 16.85 17.25 -5.85
C LYS A 50 15.51 16.52 -5.99
N PHE A 51 15.51 15.35 -6.60
CA PHE A 51 14.34 14.49 -6.76
C PHE A 51 14.23 13.42 -5.65
N LEU A 52 15.19 13.37 -4.72
CA LEU A 52 15.23 12.42 -3.61
C LEU A 52 15.38 13.17 -2.26
N PRO A 53 14.42 14.05 -1.89
CA PRO A 53 14.51 14.78 -0.64
C PRO A 53 14.56 13.81 0.55
N GLY A 54 15.55 13.97 1.41
CA GLY A 54 15.77 13.11 2.58
C GLY A 54 16.55 11.81 2.32
N ILE A 55 16.99 11.54 1.07
CA ILE A 55 17.88 10.41 0.77
C ILE A 55 19.29 10.92 0.52
N GLU A 56 20.18 10.68 1.49
CA GLU A 56 21.59 11.13 1.42
C GLU A 56 22.46 10.29 0.48
N LYS A 57 22.07 9.03 0.22
CA LYS A 57 22.83 8.08 -0.61
C LYS A 57 21.90 7.36 -1.59
N PRO A 58 21.75 7.86 -2.83
CA PRO A 58 21.06 7.11 -3.88
C PRO A 58 21.80 5.82 -4.18
N GLY A 59 21.07 4.83 -4.71
CA GLY A 59 21.64 3.53 -5.05
C GLY A 59 21.83 2.63 -3.83
N VAL A 60 20.73 2.33 -3.14
CA VAL A 60 20.75 1.37 -2.02
C VAL A 60 20.82 -0.06 -2.53
N ILE A 61 21.68 -0.86 -1.91
CA ILE A 61 21.78 -2.32 -2.11
C ILE A 61 21.00 -3.00 -0.97
N PRO A 62 20.08 -3.93 -1.27
CA PRO A 62 19.38 -4.69 -0.23
C PRO A 62 20.37 -5.48 0.63
N GLU A 63 20.18 -5.47 1.96
CA GLU A 63 21.03 -6.26 2.87
C GLU A 63 20.68 -7.76 2.83
N LYS A 64 19.41 -8.08 2.58
CA LYS A 64 18.86 -9.44 2.63
C LYS A 64 18.06 -9.76 1.36
N LYS A 65 17.88 -11.06 1.10
CA LYS A 65 16.97 -11.59 0.08
C LYS A 65 15.52 -11.47 0.55
N TYR A 66 15.03 -10.23 0.61
CA TYR A 66 13.66 -9.93 0.99
C TYR A 66 12.65 -10.66 0.11
N PHE A 67 11.50 -10.99 0.68
CA PHE A 67 10.34 -11.45 -0.05
C PHE A 67 9.28 -10.36 -0.10
N ILE A 68 9.03 -9.83 -1.30
CA ILE A 68 8.03 -8.80 -1.57
C ILE A 68 6.81 -9.46 -2.22
N ALA A 69 5.64 -9.26 -1.62
CA ALA A 69 4.36 -9.68 -2.19
C ALA A 69 3.65 -8.47 -2.79
N PHE A 70 2.92 -8.64 -3.89
CA PHE A 70 2.11 -7.59 -4.49
C PHE A 70 0.68 -8.08 -4.80
N SER A 71 -0.32 -7.40 -4.25
CA SER A 71 -1.73 -7.63 -4.55
C SER A 71 -2.28 -6.55 -5.46
N ASN A 72 -2.68 -6.93 -6.68
CA ASN A 72 -3.22 -6.02 -7.68
C ASN A 72 -4.73 -6.21 -7.87
N GLY A 73 -5.51 -5.12 -7.84
CA GLY A 73 -6.97 -5.17 -7.99
C GLY A 73 -7.47 -5.57 -9.38
N ASP A 74 -6.95 -4.94 -10.44
CA ASP A 74 -7.34 -5.26 -11.82
C ASP A 74 -6.29 -4.82 -12.84
N MET A 75 -6.46 -5.30 -14.08
CA MET A 75 -5.62 -5.02 -15.24
C MET A 75 -6.46 -4.73 -16.51
N ASN A 76 -7.64 -4.15 -16.35
CA ASN A 76 -8.63 -4.04 -17.44
C ASN A 76 -8.39 -2.85 -18.37
N ASP A 77 -7.44 -1.96 -18.06
CA ASP A 77 -7.09 -0.81 -18.88
C ASP A 77 -5.56 -0.69 -19.10
N LEU A 78 -5.16 0.15 -20.06
CA LEU A 78 -3.76 0.32 -20.44
C LEU A 78 -2.88 0.87 -19.31
N TRP A 79 -3.41 1.77 -18.48
CA TRP A 79 -2.67 2.29 -17.33
C TRP A 79 -2.35 1.15 -16.37
N ARG A 80 -3.32 0.27 -16.08
CA ARG A 80 -3.14 -0.88 -15.20
C ARG A 80 -2.19 -1.93 -15.77
N LEU A 81 -2.28 -2.20 -17.07
CA LEU A 81 -1.34 -3.11 -17.75
C LEU A 81 0.11 -2.60 -17.68
N THR A 82 0.33 -1.33 -17.99
CA THR A 82 1.67 -0.73 -17.92
C THR A 82 2.18 -0.65 -16.49
N PHE A 83 1.33 -0.26 -15.54
CA PHE A 83 1.67 -0.20 -14.12
C PHE A 83 2.18 -1.55 -13.59
N VAL A 84 1.47 -2.64 -13.84
CA VAL A 84 1.91 -3.98 -13.42
C VAL A 84 3.21 -4.37 -14.11
N LYS A 85 3.33 -4.10 -15.41
CA LYS A 85 4.55 -4.40 -16.16
C LYS A 85 5.77 -3.66 -15.60
N ASP A 86 5.61 -2.41 -15.18
CA ASP A 86 6.70 -1.65 -14.55
C ASP A 86 7.09 -2.24 -13.20
N VAL A 87 6.10 -2.61 -12.36
CA VAL A 87 6.36 -3.32 -11.11
C VAL A 87 7.13 -4.62 -11.36
N GLU A 88 6.71 -5.43 -12.33
CA GLU A 88 7.41 -6.66 -12.72
C GLU A 88 8.83 -6.40 -13.22
N ASN A 89 9.03 -5.39 -14.07
CA ASN A 89 10.35 -5.05 -14.60
C ASN A 89 11.32 -4.67 -13.47
N PHE A 90 10.86 -3.85 -12.51
CA PHE A 90 11.68 -3.52 -11.35
C PHE A 90 11.93 -4.76 -10.48
N ALA A 91 10.90 -5.54 -10.16
CA ALA A 91 11.05 -6.75 -9.39
C ALA A 91 12.07 -7.72 -10.01
N ASN A 92 11.98 -7.98 -11.32
CA ASN A 92 12.91 -8.86 -12.03
C ASN A 92 14.36 -8.38 -11.92
N ARG A 93 14.62 -7.07 -12.05
CA ARG A 93 15.97 -6.51 -11.85
C ARG A 93 16.50 -6.79 -10.44
N TYR A 94 15.67 -6.63 -9.42
CA TYR A 94 16.06 -6.92 -8.04
C TYR A 94 16.19 -8.43 -7.75
N MET A 95 15.38 -9.27 -8.40
CA MET A 95 15.49 -10.73 -8.33
C MET A 95 16.81 -11.21 -8.95
N GLU A 96 17.15 -10.72 -10.14
CA GLU A 96 18.36 -11.08 -10.88
C GLU A 96 19.62 -10.59 -10.15
N GLU A 97 19.67 -9.33 -9.75
CA GLU A 97 20.86 -8.73 -9.13
C GLU A 97 21.05 -9.21 -7.69
N PHE A 98 19.99 -9.24 -6.88
CA PHE A 98 20.11 -9.39 -5.42
C PHE A 98 19.53 -10.70 -4.87
N GLY A 99 18.81 -11.48 -5.69
CA GLY A 99 18.14 -12.69 -5.25
C GLY A 99 16.93 -12.43 -4.35
N ILE A 100 16.33 -11.23 -4.43
CA ILE A 100 15.04 -10.94 -3.81
C ILE A 100 13.99 -11.90 -4.38
N LYS A 101 12.97 -12.22 -3.58
CA LYS A 101 11.80 -12.96 -4.04
C LYS A 101 10.66 -11.98 -4.30
N PHE A 102 9.99 -12.13 -5.42
CA PHE A 102 8.78 -11.40 -5.74
C PHE A 102 7.65 -12.37 -6.10
N MET A 103 6.44 -12.11 -5.60
CA MET A 103 5.23 -12.81 -6.00
C MET A 103 4.09 -11.80 -6.08
N TRP A 104 3.22 -11.95 -7.06
CA TRP A 104 2.07 -11.07 -7.18
C TRP A 104 0.82 -11.80 -7.65
N THR A 105 -0.34 -11.22 -7.34
CA THR A 105 -1.66 -11.72 -7.75
C THR A 105 -2.47 -10.63 -8.43
N ASN A 106 -3.35 -11.04 -9.34
CA ASN A 106 -4.36 -10.17 -9.94
C ASN A 106 -5.75 -10.60 -9.48
N ALA A 107 -6.50 -9.68 -8.90
CA ALA A 107 -7.85 -9.96 -8.39
C ALA A 107 -8.92 -9.91 -9.48
N GLY A 108 -8.60 -9.45 -10.69
CA GLY A 108 -9.53 -9.50 -11.83
C GLY A 108 -10.80 -8.69 -11.59
N HIS A 109 -10.64 -7.51 -10.97
CA HIS A 109 -11.74 -6.62 -10.62
C HIS A 109 -12.72 -7.19 -9.58
N ASN A 110 -12.22 -8.01 -8.64
CA ASN A 110 -13.02 -8.65 -7.61
C ASN A 110 -12.39 -8.49 -6.22
N SER A 111 -13.01 -7.68 -5.36
CA SER A 111 -12.51 -7.36 -4.02
C SER A 111 -12.47 -8.57 -3.08
N ALA A 112 -13.47 -9.47 -3.16
CA ALA A 112 -13.49 -10.69 -2.35
C ALA A 112 -12.35 -11.64 -2.74
N LYS A 113 -12.08 -11.78 -4.05
CA LYS A 113 -10.90 -12.52 -4.54
C LYS A 113 -9.61 -11.85 -4.06
N GLN A 114 -9.53 -10.51 -4.13
CA GLN A 114 -8.34 -9.78 -3.70
C GLN A 114 -8.02 -10.06 -2.22
N LEU A 115 -9.04 -10.09 -1.35
CA LEU A 115 -8.87 -10.43 0.07
C LEU A 115 -8.34 -11.85 0.24
N ALA A 116 -8.93 -12.85 -0.43
CA ALA A 116 -8.47 -14.23 -0.36
C ALA A 116 -7.03 -14.42 -0.89
N ASP A 117 -6.68 -13.70 -1.96
CA ASP A 117 -5.32 -13.68 -2.48
C ASP A 117 -4.35 -13.06 -1.46
N ILE A 118 -4.73 -11.96 -0.79
CA ILE A 118 -3.93 -11.30 0.24
C ILE A 118 -3.72 -12.21 1.45
N GLU A 119 -4.75 -12.90 1.93
CA GLU A 119 -4.62 -13.91 3.00
C GLU A 119 -3.58 -14.98 2.63
N SER A 120 -3.64 -15.46 1.38
CA SER A 120 -2.69 -16.45 0.85
C SER A 120 -1.27 -15.88 0.76
N LEU A 121 -1.12 -14.63 0.33
CA LEU A 121 0.18 -13.94 0.28
C LEU A 121 0.75 -13.74 1.69
N LEU A 122 -0.04 -13.26 2.64
CA LEU A 122 0.39 -13.02 4.02
C LEU A 122 0.77 -14.32 4.74
N ALA A 123 0.09 -15.44 4.46
CA ALA A 123 0.45 -16.76 4.98
C ALA A 123 1.88 -17.20 4.58
N LEU A 124 2.41 -16.69 3.46
CA LEU A 124 3.79 -16.92 3.02
C LEU A 124 4.83 -16.04 3.76
N LYS A 125 4.37 -15.19 4.68
CA LYS A 125 5.17 -14.28 5.52
C LYS A 125 6.14 -13.42 4.70
N PRO A 126 5.62 -12.57 3.79
CA PRO A 126 6.46 -11.62 3.07
C PRO A 126 7.05 -10.58 4.03
N ASP A 127 8.16 -9.99 3.62
CA ASP A 127 8.82 -8.90 4.32
C ASP A 127 8.11 -7.55 4.08
N LEU A 128 7.33 -7.46 3.00
CA LEU A 128 6.52 -6.32 2.59
C LEU A 128 5.34 -6.80 1.73
N LEU A 129 4.15 -6.26 2.00
CA LEU A 129 3.01 -6.32 1.09
C LEU A 129 2.87 -4.99 0.35
N LEU A 130 2.98 -5.03 -0.97
CA LEU A 130 2.51 -3.98 -1.85
C LEU A 130 1.05 -4.25 -2.19
N MET A 131 0.21 -3.23 -2.20
CA MET A 131 -1.20 -3.38 -2.59
C MET A 131 -1.65 -2.25 -3.50
N SER A 132 -2.44 -2.59 -4.51
CA SER A 132 -3.26 -1.63 -5.25
C SER A 132 -4.71 -2.08 -5.16
N ALA A 133 -5.53 -1.35 -4.41
CA ALA A 133 -6.89 -1.79 -4.09
C ALA A 133 -7.80 -1.81 -5.32
N ASN A 134 -8.62 -2.85 -5.44
CA ASN A 134 -9.68 -2.90 -6.45
C ASN A 134 -10.74 -1.81 -6.17
N GLU A 135 -11.24 -1.80 -4.93
CA GLU A 135 -12.21 -0.83 -4.41
C GLU A 135 -11.71 -0.28 -3.08
N ARG A 136 -12.02 0.99 -2.79
CA ARG A 136 -11.52 1.73 -1.63
C ARG A 136 -12.00 1.12 -0.30
N GLU A 137 -13.30 0.92 -0.16
CA GLU A 137 -13.92 0.49 1.10
C GLU A 137 -13.71 -1.00 1.42
N PRO A 138 -13.95 -1.94 0.48
CA PRO A 138 -13.89 -3.37 0.81
C PRO A 138 -12.50 -3.85 1.24
N LEU A 139 -11.44 -3.14 0.83
CA LEU A 139 -10.05 -3.51 1.12
C LEU A 139 -9.50 -2.85 2.39
N ASN A 140 -10.29 -2.05 3.12
CA ASN A 140 -9.87 -1.41 4.38
C ASN A 140 -9.32 -2.40 5.40
N VAL A 141 -9.89 -3.60 5.47
CA VAL A 141 -9.52 -4.67 6.41
C VAL A 141 -8.07 -5.15 6.24
N VAL A 142 -7.46 -4.91 5.08
CA VAL A 142 -6.08 -5.33 4.80
C VAL A 142 -5.08 -4.64 5.74
N LYS A 143 -5.37 -3.40 6.16
CA LYS A 143 -4.56 -2.71 7.17
C LYS A 143 -4.45 -3.56 8.45
N GLU A 144 -5.60 -3.94 9.01
CA GLU A 144 -5.68 -4.72 10.24
C GLU A 144 -5.02 -6.10 10.07
N MET A 145 -5.23 -6.76 8.93
CA MET A 145 -4.54 -8.03 8.61
C MET A 145 -3.02 -7.89 8.61
N CYS A 146 -2.50 -6.79 8.09
CA CYS A 146 -1.06 -6.49 8.08
C CYS A 146 -0.53 -6.20 9.49
N ASP A 147 -1.24 -5.40 10.30
CA ASP A 147 -0.93 -5.14 11.71
C ASP A 147 -0.89 -6.45 12.51
N GLU A 148 -1.93 -7.27 12.36
CA GLU A 148 -2.06 -8.58 12.99
C GLU A 148 -0.98 -9.57 12.58
N GLN A 149 -0.34 -9.41 11.42
CA GLN A 149 0.74 -10.28 10.95
C GLN A 149 2.13 -9.63 11.00
N GLY A 150 2.23 -8.34 11.37
CA GLY A 150 3.48 -7.58 11.43
C GLY A 150 4.19 -7.50 10.08
N VAL A 151 3.39 -7.43 9.02
CA VAL A 151 3.85 -7.28 7.64
C VAL A 151 3.59 -5.84 7.21
N PRO A 152 4.63 -5.04 6.93
CA PRO A 152 4.47 -3.69 6.42
C PRO A 152 3.64 -3.70 5.14
N LEU A 153 2.80 -2.68 5.00
CA LEU A 153 1.93 -2.42 3.89
C LEU A 153 2.33 -1.10 3.23
N ILE A 154 2.60 -1.15 1.93
CA ILE A 154 2.68 0.03 1.08
C ILE A 154 1.60 -0.05 0.03
N ILE A 155 0.79 1.01 -0.06
CA ILE A 155 -0.25 1.10 -1.08
C ILE A 155 0.28 1.86 -2.30
N LEU A 156 -0.03 1.33 -3.49
CA LEU A 156 0.38 1.85 -4.78
C LEU A 156 -0.85 2.16 -5.65
N ASP A 157 -0.89 3.38 -6.21
CA ASP A 157 -1.93 3.92 -7.10
C ASP A 157 -3.32 4.04 -6.47
N ARG A 158 -3.96 2.93 -6.08
CA ARG A 158 -5.34 2.90 -5.57
C ARG A 158 -5.37 2.59 -4.08
N GLY A 159 -5.84 3.57 -3.32
CA GLY A 159 -5.96 3.61 -1.87
C GLY A 159 -7.14 2.85 -1.28
N ILE A 160 -7.08 2.77 0.05
CA ILE A 160 -8.17 2.43 0.96
C ILE A 160 -8.65 3.70 1.68
N VAL A 161 -9.59 3.61 2.61
CA VAL A 161 -10.05 4.76 3.39
C VAL A 161 -8.95 5.31 4.28
N TYR A 162 -8.26 4.42 5.00
CA TYR A 162 -7.20 4.78 5.92
C TYR A 162 -6.04 5.46 5.19
N GLN A 163 -5.28 6.25 5.94
CA GLN A 163 -4.01 6.84 5.51
C GLN A 163 -2.90 6.35 6.44
N PRO A 164 -1.64 6.31 5.97
CA PRO A 164 -0.51 6.04 6.83
C PRO A 164 -0.46 7.03 7.99
N THR A 165 0.02 6.58 9.14
CA THR A 165 0.19 7.41 10.33
C THR A 165 1.65 7.43 10.77
N ASP A 166 2.00 8.35 11.68
CA ASP A 166 3.34 8.40 12.28
C ASP A 166 3.51 7.40 13.45
N ASP A 167 2.53 6.51 13.70
CA ASP A 167 2.65 5.47 14.73
C ASP A 167 3.64 4.39 14.28
N PRO A 168 4.76 4.18 15.00
CA PRO A 168 5.75 3.18 14.63
C PRO A 168 5.24 1.73 14.72
N ASN A 169 4.09 1.51 15.35
CA ASN A 169 3.44 0.19 15.43
C ASN A 169 2.44 -0.07 14.29
N ASP A 170 2.10 0.96 13.50
CA ASP A 170 1.22 0.82 12.34
C ASP A 170 2.00 0.18 11.18
N MET A 171 1.48 -0.92 10.65
CA MET A 171 2.09 -1.58 9.50
C MET A 171 1.75 -0.86 8.19
N TYR A 172 0.74 0.00 8.14
CA TYR A 172 0.50 0.83 6.97
C TYR A 172 1.41 2.05 6.95
N ILE A 173 2.58 1.89 6.35
CA ILE A 173 3.68 2.85 6.46
C ILE A 173 3.73 3.89 5.34
N GLN A 174 3.14 3.62 4.18
CA GLN A 174 3.19 4.54 3.05
C GLN A 174 2.08 4.31 2.03
N SER A 175 1.56 5.40 1.47
CA SER A 175 0.74 5.40 0.26
C SER A 175 1.46 6.17 -0.84
N GLN A 176 1.53 5.61 -2.04
CA GLN A 176 2.09 6.27 -3.22
C GLN A 176 1.03 6.29 -4.32
N SER A 177 0.42 7.45 -4.51
CA SER A 177 -0.61 7.69 -5.52
C SER A 177 -0.51 9.12 -6.07
N LEU A 178 -1.36 9.44 -7.05
CA LEU A 178 -1.60 10.81 -7.47
C LEU A 178 -2.63 11.46 -6.55
N ASP A 179 -2.61 12.79 -6.47
CA ASP A 179 -3.75 13.54 -5.94
C ASP A 179 -4.89 13.54 -6.97
N PHE A 180 -5.77 12.53 -6.87
CA PHE A 180 -6.87 12.36 -7.81
C PHE A 180 -7.95 13.44 -7.65
N PHE A 181 -8.10 14.02 -6.47
CA PHE A 181 -9.03 15.12 -6.24
C PHE A 181 -8.55 16.39 -6.94
N LEU A 182 -7.28 16.75 -6.77
CA LEU A 182 -6.66 17.85 -7.51
C LEU A 182 -6.70 17.62 -9.02
N ASN A 183 -6.51 16.37 -9.46
CA ASN A 183 -6.68 16.02 -10.87
C ASN A 183 -8.12 16.28 -11.36
N GLY A 184 -9.13 15.95 -10.57
CA GLY A 184 -10.53 16.29 -10.83
C GLY A 184 -10.78 17.80 -10.89
N ILE A 185 -10.21 18.58 -9.97
CA ILE A 185 -10.28 20.05 -10.00
C ILE A 185 -9.69 20.59 -11.31
N ALA A 186 -8.51 20.10 -11.69
CA ALA A 186 -7.86 20.52 -12.94
C ALA A 186 -8.72 20.23 -14.18
N MET A 187 -9.42 19.09 -14.19
CA MET A 187 -10.39 18.74 -15.24
C MET A 187 -11.59 19.71 -15.25
N GLY A 188 -12.18 19.98 -14.08
CA GLY A 188 -13.29 20.93 -13.96
C GLY A 188 -12.92 22.34 -14.43
N VAL A 189 -11.75 22.84 -14.03
CA VAL A 189 -11.21 24.14 -14.48
C VAL A 189 -11.03 24.17 -16.00
N ALA A 190 -10.54 23.08 -16.59
CA ALA A 190 -10.39 22.99 -18.04
C ALA A 190 -11.75 23.04 -18.77
N VAL A 191 -12.79 22.41 -18.22
CA VAL A 191 -14.17 22.49 -18.76
C VAL A 191 -14.70 23.92 -18.69
N VAL A 192 -14.61 24.58 -17.54
CA VAL A 192 -15.06 25.98 -17.36
C VAL A 192 -14.33 26.92 -18.33
N ARG A 193 -13.01 26.76 -18.46
CA ARG A 193 -12.20 27.54 -19.40
C ARG A 193 -12.69 27.34 -20.84
N PHE A 194 -12.86 26.10 -21.27
CA PHE A 194 -13.34 25.78 -22.62
C PHE A 194 -14.72 26.37 -22.90
N LEU A 195 -15.67 26.26 -21.96
CA LEU A 195 -17.01 26.83 -22.13
C LEU A 195 -16.98 28.35 -22.20
N THR A 196 -16.15 28.99 -21.36
CA THR A 196 -15.98 30.45 -21.37
C THR A 196 -15.37 30.94 -22.68
N GLU A 197 -14.31 30.29 -23.17
CA GLU A 197 -13.68 30.61 -24.46
C GLU A 197 -14.67 30.46 -25.63
N LYS A 198 -15.52 29.43 -25.59
CA LYS A 198 -16.48 29.14 -26.66
C LYS A 198 -17.70 30.05 -26.66
N TYR A 199 -18.19 30.45 -25.49
CA TYR A 199 -19.50 31.09 -25.34
C TYR A 199 -19.46 32.48 -24.70
N GLY A 200 -18.28 32.97 -24.29
CA GLY A 200 -18.09 34.25 -23.60
C GLY A 200 -18.39 34.22 -22.09
N GLU A 201 -18.99 33.13 -21.61
CA GLU A 201 -19.35 32.89 -20.21
C GLU A 201 -19.40 31.36 -19.97
N PRO A 202 -19.23 30.86 -18.73
CA PRO A 202 -19.24 29.44 -18.44
C PRO A 202 -20.65 28.85 -18.47
N LYS A 203 -21.22 28.68 -19.67
CA LYS A 203 -22.57 28.14 -19.88
C LYS A 203 -22.58 26.84 -20.69
N GLY A 204 -23.54 25.97 -20.37
CA GLY A 204 -23.79 24.72 -21.07
C GLY A 204 -24.16 23.59 -20.11
N ASN A 205 -24.58 22.45 -20.68
CA ASN A 205 -24.80 21.22 -19.92
C ASN A 205 -23.53 20.37 -19.99
N VAL A 206 -23.02 19.92 -18.85
CA VAL A 206 -21.87 19.03 -18.75
C VAL A 206 -22.34 17.66 -18.25
N VAL A 207 -21.89 16.60 -18.92
CA VAL A 207 -22.15 15.21 -18.52
C VAL A 207 -20.81 14.54 -18.24
N GLU A 208 -20.68 13.95 -17.06
CA GLU A 208 -19.50 13.20 -16.65
C GLU A 208 -19.63 11.72 -17.05
N LEU A 209 -18.62 11.21 -17.76
CA LEU A 209 -18.41 9.77 -17.91
C LEU A 209 -17.47 9.32 -16.80
N ALA A 210 -18.05 8.89 -15.68
CA ALA A 210 -17.31 8.53 -14.48
C ALA A 210 -16.45 7.27 -14.68
N GLY A 211 -15.39 7.16 -13.88
CA GLY A 211 -14.52 5.99 -13.84
C GLY A 211 -15.17 4.77 -13.18
N ILE A 212 -14.34 3.76 -12.91
CA ILE A 212 -14.74 2.51 -12.24
C ILE A 212 -15.36 2.83 -10.87
N LEU A 213 -16.59 2.34 -10.64
CA LEU A 213 -17.30 2.51 -9.39
C LEU A 213 -16.51 1.90 -8.22
N GLY A 214 -16.48 2.59 -7.08
CA GLY A 214 -15.79 2.12 -5.87
C GLY A 214 -14.27 2.27 -5.90
N SER A 215 -13.65 2.54 -7.06
CA SER A 215 -12.22 2.84 -7.15
C SER A 215 -11.93 4.23 -6.57
N GLU A 216 -10.87 4.35 -5.76
CA GLU A 216 -10.40 5.64 -5.24
C GLU A 216 -10.22 6.72 -6.32
N PRO A 217 -9.52 6.49 -7.45
CA PRO A 217 -9.35 7.51 -8.48
C PRO A 217 -10.65 7.94 -9.14
N GLY A 218 -11.58 7.00 -9.36
CA GLY A 218 -12.91 7.31 -9.90
C GLY A 218 -13.68 8.23 -8.95
N ILE A 219 -13.74 7.88 -7.66
CA ILE A 219 -14.43 8.65 -6.63
C ILE A 219 -13.85 10.07 -6.52
N GLN A 220 -12.53 10.18 -6.34
CA GLN A 220 -11.88 11.46 -6.06
C GLN A 220 -11.85 12.40 -7.26
N ARG A 221 -11.64 11.89 -8.48
CA ARG A 221 -11.72 12.75 -9.69
C ARG A 221 -13.13 13.29 -9.89
N SER A 222 -14.15 12.46 -9.73
CA SER A 222 -15.55 12.91 -9.80
C SER A 222 -15.87 13.96 -8.75
N GLN A 223 -15.39 13.79 -7.52
CA GLN A 223 -15.52 14.82 -6.48
C GLN A 223 -14.84 16.13 -6.88
N GLY A 224 -13.61 16.07 -7.41
CA GLY A 224 -12.87 17.26 -7.85
C GLY A 224 -13.53 17.99 -9.01
N VAL A 225 -14.08 17.26 -10.00
CA VAL A 225 -14.84 17.87 -11.11
C VAL A 225 -16.08 18.58 -10.58
N LYS A 226 -16.86 17.92 -9.71
CA LYS A 226 -18.09 18.47 -9.11
C LYS A 226 -17.83 19.59 -8.11
N PHE A 227 -16.61 19.71 -7.59
CA PHE A 227 -16.22 20.83 -6.74
C PHE A 227 -16.10 22.13 -7.56
N VAL A 228 -15.79 22.03 -8.85
CA VAL A 228 -15.61 23.18 -9.74
C VAL A 228 -16.87 23.53 -10.54
N LEU A 229 -17.61 22.52 -11.02
CA LEU A 229 -18.83 22.69 -11.84
C LEU A 229 -20.08 22.89 -10.98
#